data_AF-A0A529C2V2-F1
#
_entry.id   AF-A0A529C2V2-F1
#
_cell.length_a   1.000
_cell.length_b   1.000
_cell.length_c   1.000
_cell.angle_alpha   90.00
_cell.angle_beta   90.00
_cell.angle_gamma   90.00
#
_symmetry.space_group_name_H-M   'P 1'
#
loop_
_entity.id
_entity.type
_entity.pdbx_description
1 polymer ?
#
loop_
_entity_poly.entity_id
_entity_poly.type
_entity_poly.pdbx_seq_one_letter_code
_entity_poly.pdbx_strand_id
1 'polypeptide(L)'
;PTRLEGFLSTHGLVCDVLVNSAGYGLRGATTALPIDGQLGIIDLNIHSLTELTLHFLPGMVARRRGGVLNLSSVAGFVPGP
;
A
#
# COMPACT_ATOMS: atom_id res chain seq x y z
N PRO A 1 9.40 2.39 4.33
CA PRO A 1 9.84 0.98 4.43
C PRO A 1 10.99 0.70 5.43
N THR A 2 12.06 1.50 5.39
CA THR A 2 13.30 1.31 6.19
C THR A 2 13.08 1.23 7.70
N ARG A 3 12.21 2.09 8.27
CA ARG A 3 11.89 2.04 9.72
C ARG A 3 11.25 0.71 10.14
N LEU A 4 10.38 0.15 9.31
CA LEU A 4 9.73 -1.14 9.58
C LEU A 4 10.74 -2.29 9.50
N GLU A 5 11.59 -2.29 8.47
CA GLU A 5 12.66 -3.26 8.32
C GLU A 5 13.63 -3.24 9.51
N GLY A 6 14.03 -2.04 9.97
CA GLY A 6 14.85 -1.88 11.16
C GLY A 6 14.18 -2.48 12.40
N PHE A 7 12.90 -2.15 12.63
CA PHE A 7 12.13 -2.70 13.75
C PHE A 7 12.09 -4.23 13.71
N LEU A 8 11.76 -4.83 12.55
CA LEU A 8 11.72 -6.29 12.41
C LEU A 8 13.08 -6.92 12.69
N SER A 9 14.15 -6.37 12.10
CA SER A 9 15.51 -6.87 12.25
C SER A 9 16.00 -6.85 13.70
N THR A 10 15.76 -5.75 14.44
CA THR A 10 16.15 -5.63 15.85
C THR A 10 15.44 -6.65 16.75
N HIS A 11 14.29 -7.17 16.34
CA HIS A 11 13.54 -8.18 17.08
C HIS A 11 13.75 -9.60 16.53
N GLY A 12 14.64 -9.80 15.56
CA GLY A 12 14.84 -11.10 14.91
C GLY A 12 13.61 -11.59 14.14
N LEU A 13 12.74 -10.67 13.72
CA LEU A 13 11.50 -10.94 13.00
C LEU A 13 11.70 -10.72 11.50
N VAL A 14 10.81 -11.33 10.72
CA VAL A 14 10.68 -11.09 9.28
C VAL A 14 9.24 -10.72 8.95
N CYS A 15 9.03 -9.99 7.86
CA CYS A 15 7.70 -9.80 7.32
C CYS A 15 7.25 -11.11 6.64
N ASP A 16 6.39 -11.86 7.32
CA ASP A 16 5.74 -13.05 6.75
C ASP A 16 4.58 -12.65 5.84
N VAL A 17 3.73 -11.73 6.27
CA VAL A 17 2.63 -11.20 5.48
C VAL A 17 2.66 -9.68 5.52
N LEU A 18 2.68 -9.06 4.34
CA LEU A 18 2.44 -7.63 4.18
C LEU A 18 0.96 -7.40 3.86
N VAL A 19 0.27 -6.65 4.71
CA VAL A 19 -1.12 -6.24 4.47
C VAL A 19 -1.15 -4.74 4.17
N ASN A 20 -1.30 -4.40 2.90
CA ASN A 20 -1.48 -3.02 2.45
C ASN A 20 -2.96 -2.64 2.64
N SER A 21 -3.29 -2.14 3.83
CA SER A 21 -4.66 -1.75 4.22
C SER A 21 -4.88 -0.25 4.32
N ALA A 22 -3.81 0.56 4.35
CA ALA A 22 -3.95 2.00 4.40
C ALA A 22 -4.47 2.51 3.06
N GLY A 23 -5.53 3.31 3.12
CA GLY A 23 -6.11 3.95 1.95
C GLY A 23 -7.21 4.93 2.32
N TYR A 24 -7.45 5.90 1.44
CA TYR A 24 -8.61 6.78 1.54
C TYR A 24 -9.13 7.15 0.15
N GLY A 25 -10.30 7.76 0.11
CA GLY A 25 -10.90 8.32 -1.10
C GLY A 25 -11.50 9.69 -0.83
N LEU A 26 -11.88 10.36 -1.90
CA LEU A 26 -12.60 11.64 -1.86
C LEU A 26 -13.97 11.45 -2.49
N ARG A 27 -14.92 12.29 -2.07
CA ARG A 27 -16.29 12.31 -2.60
C ARG A 27 -16.62 13.73 -3.04
N GLY A 28 -17.10 13.87 -4.27
CA GLY A 28 -17.50 15.15 -4.84
C GLY A 28 -17.05 15.29 -6.28
N ALA A 29 -17.49 16.35 -6.95
CA ALA A 29 -17.09 16.63 -8.32
C ALA A 29 -15.58 16.85 -8.41
N THR A 30 -14.91 16.13 -9.31
CA THR A 30 -13.47 16.24 -9.59
C THR A 30 -13.01 17.69 -9.79
N THR A 31 -13.83 18.51 -10.44
CA THR A 31 -13.54 19.93 -10.71
C THR A 31 -13.63 20.84 -9.49
N ALA A 32 -14.23 20.37 -8.39
CA ALA A 32 -14.39 21.13 -7.15
C ALA A 32 -13.47 20.62 -6.02
N LEU A 33 -12.81 19.47 -6.20
CA LEU A 33 -11.93 18.89 -5.19
C LEU A 33 -10.51 19.47 -5.28
N PRO A 34 -9.83 19.72 -4.16
CA PRO A 34 -8.43 20.17 -4.16
C PRO A 34 -7.52 19.15 -4.85
N ILE A 35 -6.61 19.63 -5.70
CA ILE A 35 -5.67 18.78 -6.44
C ILE A 35 -4.81 17.91 -5.51
N ASP A 36 -4.33 18.48 -4.39
CA ASP A 36 -3.47 17.77 -3.45
C ASP A 36 -4.16 16.56 -2.81
N GLY A 37 -5.46 16.65 -2.53
CA GLY A 37 -6.21 15.53 -2.00
C GLY A 37 -6.43 14.44 -3.05
N GLN A 38 -6.60 14.82 -4.32
CA GLN A 38 -6.75 13.88 -5.42
C GLN A 38 -5.44 13.14 -5.71
N LEU A 39 -4.32 13.86 -5.74
CA LEU A 39 -2.99 13.27 -5.88
C LEU A 39 -2.62 12.40 -4.68
N GLY A 40 -3.01 12.83 -3.47
CA GLY A 40 -2.76 12.06 -2.26
C GLY A 40 -3.46 10.69 -2.23
N ILE A 41 -4.60 10.53 -2.92
CA ILE A 41 -5.21 9.20 -3.13
C ILE A 41 -4.25 8.29 -3.89
N ILE A 42 -3.62 8.81 -4.96
CA ILE A 42 -2.67 8.05 -5.78
C ILE A 42 -1.42 7.74 -4.96
N ASP A 43 -0.90 8.72 -4.23
CA ASP A 43 0.30 8.55 -3.40
C ASP A 43 0.11 7.46 -2.34
N LEU A 44 -1.04 7.42 -1.67
CA LEU A 44 -1.29 6.38 -0.66
C LEU A 44 -1.74 5.05 -1.27
N ASN A 45 -2.79 5.07 -2.10
CA ASN A 45 -3.46 3.85 -2.56
C ASN A 45 -2.72 3.16 -3.71
N ILE A 46 -1.71 3.78 -4.31
CA ILE A 46 -0.94 3.20 -5.42
C ILE A 46 0.55 3.21 -5.10
N HIS A 47 1.14 4.40 -4.92
CA HIS A 47 2.60 4.52 -4.80
C HIS A 47 3.11 3.86 -3.51
N SER A 48 2.55 4.23 -2.35
CA SER A 48 3.03 3.73 -1.05
C SER A 48 2.90 2.21 -0.92
N LEU A 49 1.78 1.62 -1.34
CA LEU A 49 1.61 0.16 -1.30
C LEU A 49 2.56 -0.56 -2.26
N THR A 50 2.87 0.06 -3.40
CA THR A 50 3.78 -0.52 -4.40
C THR A 50 5.20 -0.50 -3.86
N GLU A 51 5.63 0.62 -3.28
CA GLU A 51 6.93 0.76 -2.62
C GLU A 51 7.12 -0.29 -1.53
N LEU A 52 6.15 -0.44 -0.61
CA LEU A 52 6.22 -1.44 0.46
C LEU A 52 6.28 -2.87 -0.09
N THR A 53 5.47 -3.17 -1.12
CA THR A 53 5.45 -4.48 -1.76
C THR A 53 6.81 -4.80 -2.37
N LEU A 54 7.37 -3.89 -3.17
CA LEU A 54 8.68 -4.08 -3.80
C LEU A 54 9.81 -4.16 -2.78
N HIS A 55 9.67 -3.51 -1.62
CA HIS A 55 10.64 -3.59 -0.53
C HIS A 55 10.68 -4.95 0.15
N PHE A 56 9.53 -5.52 0.53
CA PHE A 56 9.47 -6.75 1.32
C PHE A 56 9.39 -8.05 0.49
N LEU A 57 8.88 -7.99 -0.74
CA LEU A 57 8.68 -9.15 -1.61
C LEU A 57 9.98 -9.93 -1.92
N PRO A 58 11.14 -9.29 -2.18
CA PRO A 58 12.39 -10.03 -2.43
C PRO A 58 12.76 -10.98 -1.29
N GLY A 59 12.60 -10.52 -0.04
CA GLY A 59 12.86 -11.35 1.14
C GLY A 59 11.89 -12.55 1.25
N MET A 60 10.62 -12.35 0.91
CA MET A 60 9.63 -13.43 0.88
C MET A 60 9.96 -14.49 -0.18
N VAL A 61 10.35 -14.04 -1.39
CA VAL A 61 10.76 -14.92 -2.49
C VAL A 61 12.00 -15.72 -2.12
N ALA A 62 13.04 -15.07 -1.57
CA ALA A 62 14.29 -15.72 -1.17
C ALA A 62 14.04 -16.84 -0.14
N ARG A 63 13.12 -16.64 0.80
CA ARG A 63 12.72 -17.63 1.81
C ARG A 63 11.72 -18.66 1.30
N ARG A 64 11.19 -18.47 0.08
CA ARG A 64 10.04 -19.21 -0.49
C ARG A 64 8.84 -19.28 0.45
N ARG A 65 8.66 -18.24 1.27
CA ARG A 65 7.61 -18.13 2.28
C ARG A 65 7.27 -16.66 2.49
N GLY A 66 5.99 -16.36 2.35
CA GLY A 66 5.39 -15.09 2.66
C GLY A 66 4.20 -14.78 1.76
N GLY A 67 3.57 -13.64 1.97
CA GLY A 67 2.43 -13.20 1.16
C GLY A 67 2.20 -11.70 1.20
N VAL A 68 1.49 -11.20 0.19
CA VAL A 68 1.06 -9.80 0.08
C VAL A 68 -0.45 -9.78 -0.09
N LEU A 69 -1.14 -9.02 0.75
CA LEU A 69 -2.57 -8.77 0.66
C LEU A 69 -2.82 -7.27 0.47
N ASN A 70 -3.44 -6.91 -0.64
CA ASN A 70 -3.87 -5.54 -0.91
C ASN A 70 -5.37 -5.41 -0.64
N LEU A 71 -5.75 -4.56 0.31
CA LEU A 71 -7.15 -4.22 0.55
C LEU A 71 -7.56 -3.13 -0.43
N SER A 72 -8.53 -3.45 -1.29
CA SER A 72 -9.08 -2.52 -2.28
C SER A 72 -10.60 -2.43 -2.15
N SER A 73 -11.25 -1.78 -3.11
CA SER A 73 -12.70 -1.58 -3.16
C SER A 73 -13.28 -2.09 -4.48
N VAL A 74 -14.57 -2.42 -4.47
CA VAL A 74 -15.35 -2.70 -5.69
C VAL A 74 -15.32 -1.53 -6.68
N ALA A 75 -15.11 -0.30 -6.20
CA ALA A 75 -14.93 0.90 -7.02
C ALA A 75 -13.64 0.87 -7.87
N GLY A 76 -12.72 -0.09 -7.64
CA GLY A 76 -11.58 -0.32 -8.53
C GLY A 76 -11.95 -0.99 -9.86
N PHE A 77 -13.13 -1.61 -9.96
CA PHE A 77 -13.58 -2.31 -11.18
C PHE A 77 -14.45 -1.46 -12.09
N VAL A 78 -15.08 -0.42 -11.55
CA VAL A 78 -16.01 0.44 -12.28
C VAL A 78 -15.81 1.89 -11.84
N PRO A 79 -15.84 2.86 -12.77
CA PRO A 79 -15.77 4.27 -12.39
C PRO A 79 -16.97 4.64 -11.52
N GLY A 80 -16.71 5.44 -10.47
CA GLY A 80 -17.75 6.10 -9.68
C GLY A 80 -18.05 7.50 -10.21
N PRO A 81 -19.25 8.04 -9.93
CA PRO A 81 -19.59 9.44 -10.19
C PRO A 81 -18.88 10.41 -9.24
#